data_AF-A0A525CQV7-F1
#
_entry.id   AF-A0A525CQV7-F1
#
_cell.length_a   1.000
_cell.length_b   1.000
_cell.length_c   1.000
_cell.angle_alpha   90.00
_cell.angle_beta   90.00
_cell.angle_gamma   90.00
#
_symmetry.space_group_name_H-M   'P 1'
#
loop_
_entity.id
_entity.type
_entity.pdbx_description
1 polymer ?
#
loop_
_entity_poly.entity_id
_entity_poly.type
_entity_poly.pdbx_seq_one_letter_code
_entity_poly.pdbx_strand_id
1 'polypeptide(L)' 'MSTNPNPNNASADIKGSVMVIGSGIAGMQAALDLADSGFYVHIVEKSPSIGGVMAQLDKTFPTNDCAM' A
#
# COMPACT_ATOMS: atom_id res chain seq x y z
N MET A 1 -11.69 -0.30 15.04
CA MET A 1 -11.15 0.48 13.91
C MET A 1 -11.01 -0.42 12.68
N SER A 2 -12.13 -0.81 12.07
CA SER A 2 -12.15 -1.52 10.78
C SER A 2 -13.17 -0.79 9.93
N THR A 3 -12.71 0.10 9.05
CA THR A 3 -13.55 0.61 7.97
C THR A 3 -12.95 0.07 6.69
N ASN A 4 -13.26 -1.20 6.44
CA ASN A 4 -13.18 -1.82 5.13
C ASN A 4 -13.96 -0.93 4.14
N PRO A 5 -13.31 -0.20 3.21
CA PRO A 5 -14.01 0.61 2.25
C PRO A 5 -14.61 -0.35 1.23
N ASN A 6 -15.90 -0.63 1.38
CA ASN A 6 -16.68 -1.41 0.43
C ASN A 6 -16.60 -0.71 -0.95
N PRO A 7 -16.07 -1.36 -2.01
CA PRO A 7 -15.83 -0.74 -3.32
C PRO A 7 -17.11 -0.39 -4.10
N ASN A 8 -18.29 -0.51 -3.47
CA ASN A 8 -19.61 -0.30 -4.08
C ASN A 8 -20.22 1.09 -3.78
N ASN A 9 -19.49 1.99 -3.12
CA ASN A 9 -19.87 3.40 -2.93
C ASN A 9 -18.97 4.29 -3.81
N ALA A 10 -19.42 4.54 -5.04
CA ALA A 10 -18.74 5.42 -6.00
C ALA A 10 -19.44 6.79 -6.09
N SER A 11 -19.70 7.45 -4.95
CA SER A 11 -20.18 8.85 -4.95
C SER A 11 -19.64 9.67 -3.78
N ALA A 12 -18.40 9.38 -3.35
CA ALA A 12 -17.60 10.31 -2.58
C ALA A 12 -16.84 11.22 -3.57
N ASP A 13 -16.85 12.53 -3.30
CA ASP A 13 -16.11 13.59 -4.01
C ASP A 13 -14.64 13.17 -4.24
N ILE A 14 -14.32 12.57 -5.41
CA ILE A 14 -13.00 11.99 -5.65
C ILE A 14 -12.02 13.15 -5.84
N LYS A 15 -11.24 13.46 -4.79
CA LYS A 15 -10.33 14.62 -4.72
C LYS A 15 -9.09 14.56 -5.62
N GLY A 16 -9.09 13.68 -6.62
CA GLY A 16 -7.99 13.45 -7.56
C GLY A 16 -7.41 12.04 -7.46
N SER A 17 -6.63 11.66 -8.47
CA SER A 17 -5.92 10.39 -8.53
C SER A 17 -4.42 10.59 -8.30
N VAL A 18 -3.80 9.67 -7.57
CA VAL A 18 -2.35 9.67 -7.26
C VAL A 18 -1.74 8.36 -7.75
N MET A 19 -0.54 8.44 -8.33
CA MET A 19 0.23 7.28 -8.76
C MET A 19 1.48 7.13 -7.90
N VAL A 20 1.63 5.98 -7.26
CA VAL A 20 2.79 5.58 -6.47
C VAL A 20 3.62 4.58 -7.27
N ILE A 21 4.89 4.90 -7.50
CA ILE A 21 5.82 4.04 -8.22
C ILE A 21 6.71 3.33 -7.19
N GLY A 22 6.60 2.00 -7.13
CA GLY A 22 7.32 1.12 -6.21
C GLY A 22 6.44 0.59 -5.07
N SER A 23 6.26 -0.74 -4.99
CA SER A 23 5.49 -1.44 -3.94
C SER A 23 6.38 -1.95 -2.80
N GLY A 24 7.37 -1.17 -2.38
CA GLY A 24 8.09 -1.46 -1.14
C GLY A 24 7.25 -1.12 0.11
N ILE A 25 7.80 -1.38 1.30
CA ILE A 25 7.17 -1.00 2.58
C ILE A 25 6.77 0.48 2.62
N ALA A 26 7.64 1.36 2.10
CA ALA A 26 7.39 2.80 2.05
C ALA A 26 6.27 3.17 1.05
N GLY A 27 6.22 2.52 -0.11
CA GLY A 27 5.22 2.80 -1.14
C GLY A 27 3.83 2.29 -0.74
N MET A 28 3.77 1.12 -0.09
CA MET A 28 2.53 0.60 0.48
C MET A 28 2.00 1.50 1.60
N GLN A 29 2.87 1.95 2.52
CA GLN A 29 2.44 2.87 3.58
C GLN A 29 1.95 4.20 3.02
N ALA A 30 2.69 4.80 2.08
CA ALA A 30 2.27 6.04 1.43
C ALA A 30 0.93 5.88 0.69
N ALA A 31 0.70 4.75 0.04
CA ALA A 31 -0.55 4.46 -0.64
C ALA A 31 -1.73 4.31 0.33
N LEU A 32 -1.51 3.69 1.50
CA LEU A 32 -2.51 3.59 2.55
C LEU A 32 -2.86 4.97 3.12
N ASP A 33 -1.86 5.79 3.44
CA ASP A 33 -2.07 7.14 3.98
C ASP A 33 -2.86 8.03 2.98
N LEU A 34 -2.58 7.89 1.68
CA LEU A 34 -3.28 8.59 0.61
C LEU A 34 -4.71 8.06 0.39
N ALA A 35 -4.92 6.76 0.49
CA ALA A 35 -6.24 6.15 0.38
C ALA A 35 -7.14 6.56 1.57
N ASP A 36 -6.59 6.57 2.78
CA ASP A 36 -7.28 7.05 3.99
C ASP A 36 -7.60 8.55 3.91
N SER A 37 -6.77 9.32 3.20
CA SER A 37 -7.01 10.74 2.90
C SER A 37 -8.09 10.96 1.82
N GLY A 38 -8.64 9.89 1.23
CA GLY A 38 -9.72 9.96 0.25
C GLY A 38 -9.27 10.14 -1.20
N PHE A 39 -7.99 9.88 -1.51
CA PHE A 39 -7.50 9.89 -2.89
C PHE A 39 -7.63 8.51 -3.54
N TYR A 40 -7.81 8.51 -4.86
CA TYR A 40 -7.76 7.27 -5.64
C TYR A 40 -6.31 6.93 -5.99
N VAL A 41 -5.75 5.89 -5.37
CA VAL A 41 -4.32 5.56 -5.48
C VAL A 41 -4.07 4.40 -6.43
N HIS A 42 -3.17 4.62 -7.39
CA HIS A 42 -2.63 3.59 -8.27
C HIS A 42 -1.21 3.23 -7.81
N ILE A 43 -0.92 1.95 -7.63
CA ILE A 43 0.43 1.49 -7.34
C ILE A 43 0.99 0.78 -8.58
N VAL A 44 2.20 1.14 -8.99
CA VAL A 44 2.93 0.51 -10.10
C VAL A 44 4.24 -0.06 -9.57
N GLU A 45 4.42 -1.37 -9.69
CA GLU A 45 5.66 -2.07 -9.34
C GLU A 45 6.23 -2.72 -10.59
N LYS A 46 7.57 -2.67 -10.71
CA LYS A 46 8.28 -3.28 -11.84
C LYS A 46 8.31 -4.81 -11.72
N SER A 47 8.42 -5.30 -10.49
CA SER A 47 8.55 -6.71 -10.16
C SER A 47 7.17 -7.39 -10.07
N PRO A 48 7.07 -8.71 -10.31
CA PRO A 48 5.81 -9.43 -10.17
C PRO A 48 5.34 -9.55 -8.71
N SER A 49 6.18 -9.21 -7.73
CA SER A 49 5.90 -9.32 -6.30
C SER A 49 6.04 -7.97 -5.59
N ILE A 50 5.10 -7.70 -4.69
CA ILE A 50 5.11 -6.55 -3.79
C ILE A 50 5.95 -6.84 -2.54
N GLY A 51 6.36 -5.80 -1.81
CA GLY A 51 7.15 -5.89 -0.58
C GLY A 51 8.61 -5.44 -0.72
N GLY A 52 9.09 -5.22 -1.95
CA GLY A 52 10.42 -4.66 -2.23
C GLY A 52 11.56 -5.48 -1.59
N VAL A 53 12.52 -4.81 -0.96
CA VAL A 53 13.64 -5.47 -0.27
C VAL A 53 13.19 -6.25 0.97
N MET A 54 12.09 -5.82 1.63
CA MET A 54 11.55 -6.50 2.80
C MET A 54 11.04 -7.92 2.48
N ALA A 55 10.45 -8.12 1.30
CA ALA A 55 10.02 -9.45 0.87
C ALA A 55 11.19 -10.42 0.59
N GLN A 56 12.42 -9.91 0.45
CA GLN A 56 13.63 -10.73 0.25
C GLN A 56 14.36 -11.02 1.57
N LEU A 57 13.96 -10.38 2.67
CA LEU A 57 14.55 -10.58 3.98
C LEU A 57 13.81 -11.72 4.67
N ASP A 58 14.52 -12.78 5.04
CA ASP A 58 13.90 -13.95 5.69
C ASP A 58 13.48 -13.65 7.15
N LYS A 59 14.15 -12.65 7.78
CA LYS A 59 13.93 -12.22 9.16
C LYS A 59 14.10 -10.71 9.29
N THR A 60 13.13 -10.05 9.94
CA THR A 60 13.25 -8.64 10.34
C THR A 60 13.78 -8.56 11.77
N PHE A 61 15.01 -8.06 11.93
CA PHE A 61 15.54 -7.71 13.25
C PHE A 61 14.76 -6.50 13.79
N PRO A 62 14.44 -6.41 15.09
CA PRO A 62 14.91 -7.20 16.24
C PRO A 62 13.94 -8.29 16.74
N THR A 63 12.73 -8.41 16.17
CA THR A 63 11.70 -9.35 16.65
C THR A 63 11.82 -10.75 16.06
N ASN A 64 12.62 -10.93 15.01
CA ASN A 64 12.81 -12.22 14.31
C ASN A 64 11.48 -12.78 13.76
N ASP A 65 10.55 -11.88 13.42
CA ASP A 65 9.31 -12.24 12.75
C ASP A 65 9.59 -12.69 11.31
N CYS A 66 8.78 -13.61 10.83
CA CYS A 66 8.79 -14.00 9.43
C CYS A 66 8.29 -12.82 8.60
N ALA A 67 9.03 -12.47 7.54
CA ALA A 67 8.70 -11.33 6.69
C ALA A 67 7.57 -11.60 5.68
N MET A 68 6.93 -12.78 5.75
CA MET A 68 5.93 -13.27 4.81
C MET A 68 4.65 -13.71 5.51
#